data_AF-A0AAW2HCH3-F1
#
_entry.id   AF-A0AAW2HCH3-F1
#
_cell.length_a   1.000
_cell.length_b   1.000
_cell.length_c   1.000
_cell.angle_alpha   90.00
_cell.angle_beta   90.00
_cell.angle_gamma   90.00
#
_symmetry.space_group_name_H-M   'P 1'
#
loop_
_entity.id
_entity.type
_entity.pdbx_description
1 polymer ?
#
loop_
_entity_poly.entity_id
_entity_poly.type
_entity_poly.pdbx_seq_one_letter_code
_entity_poly.pdbx_strand_id
1 'polypeptide(L)'
;MNLTRFVTEPSFRNLNLQAVVKEINFNFDGYSFVSYTTKDLEYHSVLTEEGICFSSSFLAPYVSLNPYTKSKAELIVCKYHELPCFVRVLGIPRQLKYYIHSPYEIPDSRSKSWTVLESLATDTYFTFLSIEAHPSLKDLRPQQRKCYLREEAAPDSESPFYSFKLCQMDCRRKLCMKYCKCVPHFYMKRADQPVCDLKGLVCLSKYANRIIMLNTDNGPEATPKPGLTQECECYPSCAETEYILQRTFYVMQKELLLSGMRYSWYLDNYPKIAVRRRVIFSLEGLLVSLGGIASFFVGSSIISAIEFVYFFTIRLLRRVITHKAEQPTRDPKRIRFDLSKNTVFTVSSNNMFST
;
A
#
# COMPACT_ATOMS: atom_id res chain seq x y z
N MET A 1 -22.08 12.88 -20.57
CA MET A 1 -22.39 14.25 -21.01
C MET A 1 -21.50 14.59 -22.20
N ASN A 2 -22.05 15.02 -23.34
CA ASN A 2 -21.23 15.30 -24.54
C ASN A 2 -20.74 16.76 -24.52
N LEU A 3 -19.53 16.96 -24.02
CA LEU A 3 -18.94 18.30 -23.82
C LEU A 3 -18.44 18.96 -25.12
N THR A 4 -18.41 18.23 -26.24
CA THR A 4 -17.83 18.74 -27.50
C THR A 4 -18.54 19.98 -28.04
N ARG A 5 -19.85 20.12 -27.77
CA ARG A 5 -20.67 21.26 -28.19
C ARG A 5 -20.25 22.58 -27.53
N PHE A 6 -19.74 22.53 -26.30
CA PHE A 6 -19.38 23.71 -25.51
C PHE A 6 -17.94 24.17 -25.73
N VAL A 7 -17.11 23.38 -26.43
CA VAL A 7 -15.70 23.72 -26.70
C VAL A 7 -15.55 24.89 -27.68
N THR A 8 -16.50 25.01 -28.61
CA THR A 8 -16.47 26.05 -29.66
C THR A 8 -16.95 27.40 -29.15
N GLU A 9 -17.69 27.43 -28.05
CA GLU A 9 -18.25 28.66 -27.49
C GLU A 9 -17.15 29.52 -26.85
N PRO A 10 -17.02 30.80 -27.22
CA PRO A 10 -15.98 31.67 -26.69
C PRO A 10 -16.13 31.92 -25.18
N SER A 11 -17.36 31.91 -24.65
CA SER A 11 -17.70 32.11 -23.23
C SER A 11 -17.02 31.11 -22.28
N PHE A 12 -16.70 29.91 -22.76
CA PHE A 12 -16.13 28.85 -21.92
C PHE A 12 -14.61 28.65 -22.10
N ARG A 13 -13.94 29.47 -22.92
CA ARG A 13 -12.51 29.27 -23.23
C ARG A 13 -11.57 29.50 -22.04
N ASN A 14 -11.96 30.34 -21.08
CA ASN A 14 -11.17 30.69 -19.90
C ASN A 14 -11.94 30.45 -18.58
N LEU A 15 -12.90 29.52 -18.59
CA LEU A 15 -13.70 29.24 -17.40
C LEU A 15 -12.84 28.55 -16.34
N ASN A 16 -12.64 29.22 -15.20
CA ASN A 16 -12.00 28.60 -14.05
C ASN A 16 -12.99 27.64 -13.36
N LEU A 17 -12.94 26.36 -13.74
CA LEU A 17 -13.82 25.33 -13.18
C LEU A 17 -13.71 25.20 -11.65
N GLN A 18 -12.55 25.48 -11.05
CA GLN A 18 -12.41 25.47 -9.59
C GLN A 18 -13.18 26.62 -8.92
N ALA A 19 -13.21 27.80 -9.55
CA ALA A 19 -13.98 28.94 -9.03
C ALA A 19 -15.49 28.65 -9.11
N VAL A 20 -15.94 28.10 -10.26
CA VAL A 20 -17.34 27.69 -10.45
C VAL A 20 -17.77 26.66 -9.40
N VAL A 21 -16.93 25.64 -9.16
CA VAL A 21 -17.20 24.61 -8.16
C VAL A 21 -17.26 25.18 -6.74
N LYS A 22 -16.46 26.20 -6.41
CA LYS A 22 -16.52 26.89 -5.11
C LYS A 22 -17.72 27.82 -4.97
N GLU A 23 -18.20 28.43 -6.05
CA GLU A 23 -19.40 29.28 -6.05
C GLU A 23 -20.68 28.48 -5.85
N ILE A 24 -20.69 27.21 -6.26
CA ILE A 24 -21.74 26.26 -5.92
C ILE A 24 -21.53 25.87 -4.44
N ASN A 25 -21.81 26.82 -3.55
CA ASN A 25 -21.69 26.64 -2.10
C ASN A 25 -22.78 25.67 -1.62
N PHE A 26 -22.47 24.39 -1.62
CA PHE A 26 -23.32 23.36 -1.02
C PHE A 26 -22.85 23.16 0.41
N ASN A 27 -23.52 23.77 1.38
CA ASN A 27 -23.32 23.45 2.79
C ASN A 27 -24.11 22.19 3.13
N PHE A 28 -23.50 21.29 3.88
CA PHE A 28 -24.21 20.16 4.46
C PHE A 28 -24.96 20.64 5.70
N ASP A 29 -26.21 21.05 5.50
CA ASP A 29 -27.09 21.55 6.58
C ASP A 29 -27.92 20.42 7.24
N GLY A 30 -27.55 19.16 6.98
CA GLY A 30 -28.23 18.00 7.53
C GLY A 30 -27.82 17.71 8.97
N TYR A 31 -28.77 17.22 9.78
CA TYR A 31 -28.51 16.78 11.14
C TYR A 31 -28.22 15.29 11.16
N SER A 32 -27.08 14.89 11.74
CA SER A 32 -26.70 13.48 11.88
C SER A 32 -26.84 13.02 13.33
N PHE A 33 -27.66 12.01 13.55
CA PHE A 33 -27.82 11.35 14.84
C PHE A 33 -27.06 10.04 14.81
N VAL A 34 -26.20 9.82 15.81
CA VAL A 34 -25.47 8.56 15.96
C VAL A 34 -26.00 7.82 17.18
N SER A 35 -26.23 6.52 17.02
CA SER A 35 -26.76 5.69 18.10
C SER A 35 -25.82 5.70 19.30
N TYR A 36 -26.39 5.77 20.51
CA TYR A 36 -25.69 5.67 21.79
C TYR A 36 -24.64 6.76 22.08
N THR A 37 -24.63 7.87 21.32
CA THR A 37 -23.79 9.05 21.59
C THR A 37 -24.58 10.33 21.39
N THR A 38 -24.24 11.36 22.16
CA THR A 38 -24.76 12.74 21.99
C THR A 38 -23.87 13.59 21.10
N LYS A 39 -22.71 13.06 20.67
CA LYS A 39 -21.82 13.72 19.70
C LYS A 39 -22.35 13.53 18.28
N ASP A 40 -22.53 14.63 17.57
CA ASP A 40 -22.81 14.64 16.13
C ASP A 40 -21.55 14.25 15.33
N LEU A 41 -21.74 13.79 14.09
CA LEU A 41 -20.63 13.56 13.17
C LEU A 41 -20.10 14.90 12.66
N GLU A 42 -18.81 15.12 12.84
CA GLU A 42 -18.11 16.23 12.19
C GLU A 42 -17.84 15.85 10.72
N TYR A 43 -18.27 16.70 9.80
CA TYR A 43 -18.04 16.52 8.36
C TYR A 43 -17.09 17.59 7.85
N HIS A 44 -16.06 17.17 7.11
CA HIS A 44 -15.19 18.06 6.37
C HIS A 44 -15.54 18.04 4.89
N SER A 45 -15.51 19.22 4.26
CA SER A 45 -15.61 19.33 2.81
C SER A 45 -14.31 18.84 2.17
N VAL A 46 -14.43 17.80 1.34
CA VAL A 46 -13.33 17.13 0.65
C VAL A 46 -13.60 17.10 -0.85
N LEU A 47 -12.54 17.19 -1.64
CA LEU A 47 -12.62 17.12 -3.09
C LEU A 47 -12.33 15.69 -3.55
N THR A 48 -13.26 15.11 -4.31
CA THR A 48 -13.16 13.71 -4.81
C THR A 48 -13.43 13.69 -6.31
N GLU A 49 -13.23 12.53 -6.95
CA GLU A 49 -13.57 12.34 -8.36
C GLU A 49 -15.08 12.47 -8.65
N GLU A 50 -15.92 12.36 -7.62
CA GLU A 50 -17.37 12.58 -7.70
C GLU A 50 -17.77 14.05 -7.43
N GLY A 51 -16.80 14.92 -7.20
CA GLY A 51 -17.00 16.34 -6.89
C GLY A 51 -16.76 16.66 -5.41
N ILE A 52 -17.37 17.75 -4.93
CA ILE A 52 -17.31 18.13 -3.52
C ILE A 52 -18.18 17.15 -2.72
N CYS A 53 -17.57 16.52 -1.72
CA CYS A 53 -18.23 15.61 -0.80
C CYS A 53 -18.03 16.07 0.65
N PHE A 54 -18.94 15.65 1.52
CA PHE A 54 -18.82 15.83 2.96
C PHE A 54 -18.45 14.49 3.58
N SER A 55 -17.29 14.42 4.23
CA SER A 55 -16.76 13.18 4.79
C SER A 55 -16.40 13.34 6.25
N SER A 56 -16.77 12.35 7.05
CA SER A 56 -16.40 12.20 8.46
C SER A 56 -15.26 11.18 8.64
N SER A 57 -14.53 10.86 7.56
CA SER A 57 -13.44 9.89 7.61
C SER A 57 -12.20 10.46 8.32
N PHE A 58 -11.33 9.59 8.81
CA PHE A 58 -10.07 10.00 9.44
C PHE A 58 -9.19 10.84 8.49
N LEU A 59 -9.26 10.56 7.18
CA LEU A 59 -8.49 11.28 6.17
C LEU A 59 -9.07 12.64 5.80
N ALA A 60 -10.35 12.88 6.08
CA ALA A 60 -11.06 14.06 5.60
C ALA A 60 -10.39 15.41 5.93
N PRO A 61 -9.82 15.64 7.14
CA PRO A 61 -9.09 16.87 7.45
C PRO A 61 -7.82 17.06 6.60
N TYR A 62 -7.18 15.97 6.18
CA TYR A 62 -5.92 16.02 5.42
C TYR A 62 -6.15 16.32 3.93
N VAL A 63 -7.30 15.88 3.39
CA VAL A 63 -7.71 16.10 2.00
C VAL A 63 -8.79 17.18 1.86
N SER A 64 -8.95 18.02 2.89
CA SER A 64 -9.96 19.06 2.91
C SER A 64 -9.63 20.20 1.93
N LEU A 65 -10.66 20.78 1.34
CA LEU A 65 -10.56 22.01 0.55
C LEU A 65 -10.09 23.21 1.39
N ASN A 66 -10.29 23.19 2.72
CA ASN A 66 -9.83 24.22 3.63
C ASN A 66 -8.57 23.78 4.38
N PRO A 67 -7.37 24.26 3.98
CA PRO A 67 -6.10 23.77 4.50
C PRO A 67 -5.83 24.15 5.97
N TYR A 68 -6.62 25.07 6.55
CA TYR A 68 -6.46 25.54 7.92
C TYR A 68 -7.12 24.65 8.98
N THR A 69 -7.98 23.71 8.57
CA THR A 69 -8.70 22.77 9.44
C THR A 69 -8.02 21.40 9.52
N LYS A 70 -6.70 21.38 9.79
CA LYS A 70 -6.00 20.14 10.14
C LYS A 70 -6.26 19.79 11.60
N SER A 71 -7.52 19.52 11.95
CA SER A 71 -7.88 18.91 13.23
C SER A 71 -7.67 17.40 13.16
N LYS A 72 -7.38 16.77 14.29
CA LYS A 72 -7.35 15.32 14.38
C LYS A 72 -8.81 14.83 14.38
N ALA A 73 -9.23 14.19 13.28
CA ALA A 73 -10.55 13.57 13.21
C ALA A 73 -10.67 12.47 14.28
N GLU A 74 -11.66 12.59 15.16
CA GLU A 74 -12.04 11.56 16.11
C GLU A 74 -12.95 10.54 15.42
N LEU A 75 -12.58 9.26 15.48
CA LEU A 75 -13.42 8.19 14.97
C LEU A 75 -14.50 7.84 15.98
N ILE A 76 -15.73 7.72 15.49
CA ILE A 76 -16.83 7.21 16.29
C ILE A 76 -16.67 5.69 16.42
N VAL A 77 -16.72 5.21 17.66
CA VAL A 77 -16.56 3.79 17.98
C VAL A 77 -17.90 3.24 18.46
N CYS A 78 -18.43 2.27 17.73
CA CYS A 78 -19.59 1.51 18.17
C CYS A 78 -19.16 0.41 19.15
N LYS A 79 -19.83 0.27 20.30
CA LYS A 79 -19.55 -0.84 21.22
C LYS A 79 -20.29 -2.11 20.81
N TYR A 80 -19.67 -3.26 21.09
CA TYR A 80 -20.24 -4.56 20.75
C TYR A 80 -21.64 -4.82 21.36
N HIS A 81 -21.84 -4.37 22.61
CA HIS A 81 -23.09 -4.59 23.35
C HIS A 81 -24.22 -3.62 22.97
N GLU A 82 -23.93 -2.60 22.16
CA GLU A 82 -24.83 -1.50 21.82
C GLU A 82 -25.29 -1.65 20.35
N LEU A 83 -25.81 -2.83 19.97
CA LEU A 83 -26.39 -3.06 18.64
C LEU A 83 -27.90 -2.78 18.60
N PRO A 84 -28.43 -2.28 17.47
CA PRO A 84 -27.70 -1.92 16.26
C PRO A 84 -27.00 -0.56 16.37
N CYS A 85 -25.73 -0.46 15.94
CA CYS A 85 -25.08 0.84 15.81
C CYS A 85 -25.53 1.48 14.50
N PHE A 86 -26.08 2.68 14.55
CA PHE A 86 -26.59 3.34 13.35
C PHE A 86 -26.29 4.82 13.33
N VAL A 87 -26.31 5.37 12.13
CA VAL A 87 -26.31 6.81 11.90
C VAL A 87 -27.52 7.14 11.07
N ARG A 88 -28.26 8.15 11.50
CA ARG A 88 -29.44 8.68 10.82
C ARG A 88 -29.21 10.13 10.47
N VAL A 89 -29.36 10.47 9.20
CA VAL A 89 -29.23 11.83 8.70
C VAL A 89 -30.62 12.33 8.29
N LEU A 90 -30.96 13.54 8.73
CA LEU A 90 -32.25 14.19 8.57
C LEU A 90 -32.10 15.62 8.01
N GLY A 91 -33.19 16.15 7.45
CA GLY A 91 -33.28 17.56 7.07
C GLY A 91 -32.49 17.92 5.80
N ILE A 92 -32.25 16.96 4.92
CA ILE A 92 -31.44 17.18 3.73
C ILE A 92 -32.32 17.83 2.64
N PRO A 93 -31.92 19.00 2.09
CA PRO A 93 -32.80 19.77 1.19
C PRO A 93 -32.77 19.29 -0.27
N ARG A 94 -31.79 18.46 -0.67
CA ARG A 94 -31.59 18.03 -2.07
C ARG A 94 -31.18 16.56 -2.18
N GLN A 95 -31.55 15.95 -3.31
CA GLN A 95 -31.17 14.59 -3.66
C GLN A 95 -29.64 14.47 -3.55
N LEU A 96 -29.18 13.43 -2.86
CA LEU A 96 -27.74 13.19 -2.72
C LEU A 96 -27.39 11.72 -2.91
N LYS A 97 -26.10 11.49 -3.09
CA LYS A 97 -25.49 10.17 -3.01
C LYS A 97 -24.64 10.11 -1.75
N TYR A 98 -24.76 9.02 -1.00
CA TYR A 98 -23.83 8.72 0.09
C TYR A 98 -22.98 7.51 -0.24
N TYR A 99 -21.82 7.47 0.40
CA TYR A 99 -20.81 6.43 0.26
C TYR A 99 -20.48 5.92 1.66
N ILE A 100 -20.29 4.61 1.79
CA ILE A 100 -19.86 3.94 3.01
C ILE A 100 -18.58 3.21 2.66
N HIS A 101 -17.51 3.52 3.37
CA HIS A 101 -16.17 3.01 3.13
C HIS A 101 -15.38 3.00 4.45
N SER A 102 -14.18 2.41 4.43
CA SER A 102 -13.28 2.41 5.58
C SER A 102 -13.03 3.84 6.11
N PRO A 103 -12.89 4.05 7.42
CA PRO A 103 -12.53 5.36 7.97
C PRO A 103 -11.18 5.89 7.45
N TYR A 104 -10.33 5.03 6.89
CA TYR A 104 -9.02 5.38 6.34
C TYR A 104 -9.02 5.43 4.80
N GLU A 105 -10.18 5.61 4.20
CA GLU A 105 -10.35 5.80 2.77
C GLU A 105 -11.21 7.03 2.45
N ILE A 106 -11.27 7.35 1.16
CA ILE A 106 -12.19 8.31 0.57
C ILE A 106 -12.80 7.70 -0.69
N PRO A 107 -14.00 8.13 -1.11
CA PRO A 107 -14.62 7.57 -2.29
C PRO A 107 -13.90 8.01 -3.57
N ASP A 108 -13.71 7.08 -4.50
CA ASP A 108 -13.23 7.35 -5.87
C ASP A 108 -14.37 7.10 -6.87
N SER A 109 -14.12 7.34 -8.17
CA SER A 109 -15.13 7.16 -9.22
C SER A 109 -15.63 5.71 -9.37
N ARG A 110 -14.99 4.75 -8.69
CA ARG A 110 -15.37 3.33 -8.67
C ARG A 110 -16.06 2.92 -7.38
N SER A 111 -16.15 3.81 -6.40
CA SER A 111 -16.84 3.55 -5.15
C SER A 111 -18.34 3.37 -5.37
N LYS A 112 -18.93 2.38 -4.68
CA LYS A 112 -20.37 2.14 -4.74
C LYS A 112 -21.11 3.23 -3.99
N SER A 113 -22.06 3.88 -4.65
CA SER A 113 -22.91 4.92 -4.08
C SER A 113 -24.32 4.41 -3.83
N TRP A 114 -25.01 5.01 -2.85
CA TRP A 114 -26.46 4.87 -2.67
C TRP A 114 -27.13 6.23 -2.85
N THR A 115 -28.21 6.26 -3.62
CA THR A 115 -28.94 7.50 -3.91
C THR A 115 -30.12 7.64 -2.96
N VAL A 116 -30.25 8.82 -2.34
CA VAL A 116 -31.39 9.17 -1.48
C VAL A 116 -32.37 9.98 -2.31
N LEU A 117 -33.63 9.56 -2.33
CA LEU A 117 -34.69 10.20 -3.09
C LEU A 117 -35.63 10.97 -2.15
N GLU A 118 -36.23 12.05 -2.65
CA GLU A 118 -37.01 12.99 -1.83
C GLU A 118 -38.19 12.34 -1.09
N SER A 119 -38.92 11.45 -1.77
CA SER A 119 -40.12 10.80 -1.24
C SER A 119 -39.86 9.48 -0.51
N LEU A 120 -38.60 9.03 -0.45
CA LEU A 120 -38.23 7.70 0.03
C LEU A 120 -37.15 7.82 1.10
N ALA A 121 -37.55 7.60 2.35
CA ALA A 121 -36.57 7.42 3.40
C ALA A 121 -35.83 6.10 3.19
N THR A 122 -34.50 6.17 3.14
CA THR A 122 -33.64 5.02 2.79
C THR A 122 -32.93 4.49 4.03
N ASP A 123 -33.21 3.24 4.41
CA ASP A 123 -32.57 2.57 5.54
C ASP A 123 -31.70 1.41 5.01
N THR A 124 -30.38 1.54 5.09
CA THR A 124 -29.40 0.54 4.62
C THR A 124 -28.73 -0.20 5.77
N TYR A 125 -28.60 -1.51 5.62
CA TYR A 125 -28.02 -2.38 6.62
C TYR A 125 -26.73 -2.99 6.08
N PHE A 126 -25.66 -2.80 6.83
CA PHE A 126 -24.32 -3.26 6.52
C PHE A 126 -23.84 -4.28 7.54
N THR A 127 -23.02 -5.20 7.06
CA THR A 127 -22.02 -5.91 7.86
C THR A 127 -20.64 -5.43 7.43
N PHE A 128 -19.59 -5.78 8.15
CA PHE A 128 -18.24 -5.43 7.75
C PHE A 128 -17.27 -6.58 7.93
N LEU A 129 -16.23 -6.57 7.11
CA LEU A 129 -15.05 -7.40 7.26
C LEU A 129 -13.88 -6.49 7.61
N SER A 130 -13.20 -6.79 8.72
CA SER A 130 -11.99 -6.06 9.12
C SER A 130 -10.77 -6.97 9.05
N ILE A 131 -9.73 -6.47 8.39
CA ILE A 131 -8.41 -7.09 8.34
C ILE A 131 -7.48 -6.26 9.19
N GLU A 132 -6.87 -6.89 10.19
CA GLU A 132 -5.86 -6.25 11.04
C GLU A 132 -4.44 -6.62 10.60
N ALA A 133 -3.55 -5.62 10.61
CA ALA A 133 -2.13 -5.81 10.35
C ALA A 133 -1.39 -6.18 11.65
N HIS A 134 -0.71 -7.32 11.66
CA HIS A 134 0.21 -7.65 12.76
C HIS A 134 1.48 -6.77 12.70
N PRO A 135 2.04 -6.31 13.83
CA PRO A 135 3.25 -5.46 13.85
C PRO A 135 4.45 -6.04 13.10
N SER A 136 4.61 -7.38 13.09
CA SER A 136 5.69 -8.06 12.34
C SER A 136 5.66 -7.83 10.84
N LEU A 137 4.56 -7.30 10.27
CA LEU A 137 4.55 -6.92 8.87
C LEU A 137 5.53 -5.79 8.56
N LYS A 138 5.92 -4.97 9.55
CA LYS A 138 6.92 -3.90 9.41
C LYS A 138 8.29 -4.43 8.99
N ASP A 139 8.61 -5.67 9.32
CA ASP A 139 9.90 -6.29 9.01
C ASP A 139 10.03 -6.65 7.51
N LEU A 140 8.91 -6.66 6.78
CA LEU A 140 8.88 -6.94 5.35
C LEU A 140 8.80 -5.65 4.54
N ARG A 141 9.48 -5.62 3.39
CA ARG A 141 9.31 -4.52 2.42
C ARG A 141 7.90 -4.57 1.79
N PRO A 142 7.32 -3.41 1.40
CA PRO A 142 6.01 -3.36 0.74
C PRO A 142 5.90 -4.32 -0.46
N GLN A 143 6.95 -4.44 -1.27
CA GLN A 143 6.98 -5.33 -2.44
C GLN A 143 6.93 -6.82 -2.08
N GLN A 144 7.40 -7.20 -0.89
CA GLN A 144 7.34 -8.58 -0.39
C GLN A 144 5.95 -8.92 0.17
N ARG A 145 5.36 -7.99 0.94
CA ARG A 145 4.05 -8.21 1.57
C ARG A 145 2.85 -7.82 0.69
N LYS A 146 3.09 -7.15 -0.44
CA LYS A 146 2.08 -6.70 -1.41
C LYS A 146 0.95 -5.87 -0.78
N CYS A 147 1.29 -5.09 0.25
CA CYS A 147 0.41 -4.14 0.92
C CYS A 147 1.23 -3.01 1.55
N TYR A 148 0.62 -1.83 1.67
CA TYR A 148 1.21 -0.69 2.37
C TYR A 148 0.63 -0.53 3.77
N LEU A 149 1.48 -0.20 4.73
CA LEU A 149 1.06 0.24 6.06
C LEU A 149 0.61 1.70 5.99
N ARG A 150 -0.18 2.13 6.97
CA ARG A 150 -0.80 3.45 6.97
C ARG A 150 0.24 4.57 7.00
N GLU A 151 1.38 4.34 7.65
CA GLU A 151 2.45 5.32 7.80
C GLU A 151 3.40 5.38 6.58
N GLU A 152 3.19 4.54 5.57
CA GLU A 152 4.06 4.44 4.39
C GLU A 152 3.54 5.24 3.20
N ALA A 153 2.93 6.39 3.50
CA ALA A 153 2.53 7.34 2.47
C ALA A 153 3.77 7.85 1.72
N ALA A 154 3.65 8.04 0.40
CA ALA A 154 4.72 8.64 -0.38
C ALA A 154 4.92 10.11 0.06
N PRO A 155 6.15 10.65 0.08
CA PRO A 155 6.41 12.03 0.49
C PRO A 155 5.64 13.10 -0.31
N ASP A 156 5.29 12.79 -1.56
CA ASP A 156 4.54 13.68 -2.46
C ASP A 156 3.02 13.46 -2.42
N SER A 157 2.53 12.58 -1.54
CA SER A 157 1.10 12.27 -1.45
C SER A 157 0.29 13.37 -0.77
N GLU A 158 -1.02 13.39 -1.06
CA GLU A 158 -1.96 14.41 -0.56
C GLU A 158 -2.17 14.35 0.96
N SER A 159 -1.86 13.20 1.57
CA SER A 159 -2.06 12.92 2.99
C SER A 159 -0.79 12.28 3.56
N PRO A 160 -0.40 12.56 4.81
CA PRO A 160 0.70 11.87 5.48
C PRO A 160 0.42 10.38 5.72
N PHE A 161 -0.82 9.92 5.47
CA PHE A 161 -1.24 8.54 5.63
C PHE A 161 -1.60 7.90 4.30
N TYR A 162 -1.14 6.66 4.11
CA TYR A 162 -1.44 5.87 2.94
C TYR A 162 -2.92 5.51 2.90
N SER A 163 -3.51 5.69 1.71
CA SER A 163 -4.82 5.19 1.36
C SER A 163 -4.78 4.64 -0.05
N PHE A 164 -5.36 3.45 -0.24
CA PHE A 164 -5.38 2.79 -1.53
C PHE A 164 -6.11 3.66 -2.58
N LYS A 165 -7.24 4.27 -2.20
CA LYS A 165 -8.03 5.16 -3.06
C LYS A 165 -7.28 6.43 -3.44
N LEU A 166 -6.57 7.07 -2.50
CA LEU A 166 -5.72 8.21 -2.82
C LEU A 166 -4.58 7.84 -3.77
N CYS A 167 -3.96 6.67 -3.60
CA CYS A 167 -2.95 6.17 -4.53
C CYS A 167 -3.51 5.99 -5.94
N GLN A 168 -4.72 5.43 -6.06
CA GLN A 168 -5.40 5.26 -7.36
C GLN A 168 -5.71 6.60 -8.01
N MET A 169 -6.24 7.57 -7.24
CA MET A 169 -6.49 8.93 -7.71
C MET A 169 -5.20 9.61 -8.18
N ASP A 170 -4.10 9.47 -7.42
CA ASP A 170 -2.78 10.01 -7.81
C ASP A 170 -2.27 9.37 -9.11
N CYS A 171 -2.50 8.08 -9.30
CA CYS A 171 -2.16 7.41 -10.55
C CYS A 171 -3.00 7.92 -11.73
N ARG A 172 -4.32 8.09 -11.54
CA ARG A 172 -5.20 8.66 -12.58
C ARG A 172 -4.79 10.08 -12.94
N ARG A 173 -4.42 10.90 -11.95
CA ARG A 173 -3.84 12.24 -12.14
C ARG A 173 -2.57 12.21 -13.00
N LYS A 174 -1.65 11.27 -12.73
CA LYS A 174 -0.44 11.06 -13.55
C LYS A 174 -0.78 10.65 -14.99
N LEU A 175 -1.77 9.78 -15.18
CA LEU A 175 -2.24 9.40 -16.52
C LEU A 175 -2.89 10.57 -17.27
N CYS A 176 -3.65 11.43 -16.59
CA CYS A 176 -4.19 12.66 -17.19
C CYS A 176 -3.08 13.56 -17.75
N MET A 177 -2.00 13.74 -16.97
CA MET A 177 -0.81 14.46 -17.42
C MET A 177 -0.12 13.78 -18.60
N LYS A 178 -0.02 12.45 -18.59
CA LYS A 178 0.61 11.66 -19.66
C LYS A 178 -0.13 11.78 -20.99
N TYR A 179 -1.46 11.66 -20.98
CA TYR A 179 -2.26 11.63 -22.21
C TYR A 179 -2.61 13.03 -22.74
N CYS A 180 -2.99 13.95 -21.86
CA CYS A 180 -3.56 15.24 -22.26
C CYS A 180 -2.82 16.46 -21.66
N LYS A 181 -1.69 16.24 -20.97
CA LYS A 181 -0.81 17.29 -20.41
C LYS A 181 -1.50 18.28 -19.48
N CYS A 182 -2.61 17.87 -18.85
CA CYS A 182 -3.33 18.67 -17.86
C CYS A 182 -3.96 17.77 -16.80
N VAL A 183 -4.29 18.35 -15.64
CA VAL A 183 -4.95 17.67 -14.52
C VAL A 183 -6.36 18.23 -14.30
N PRO A 184 -7.39 17.38 -14.16
CA PRO A 184 -8.72 17.83 -13.78
C PRO A 184 -8.75 18.64 -12.48
N HIS A 185 -9.66 19.60 -12.41
CA HIS A 185 -9.79 20.54 -11.30
C HIS A 185 -10.06 19.91 -9.92
N PHE A 186 -10.55 18.66 -9.89
CA PHE A 186 -10.91 17.90 -8.70
C PHE A 186 -9.77 17.07 -8.10
N TYR A 187 -8.60 17.02 -8.73
CA TYR A 187 -7.39 16.48 -8.08
C TYR A 187 -6.63 17.60 -7.38
N MET A 188 -5.83 17.26 -6.36
CA MET A 188 -5.02 18.25 -5.66
C MET A 188 -4.00 18.89 -6.61
N LYS A 189 -3.92 20.23 -6.58
CA LYS A 189 -3.02 21.00 -7.45
C LYS A 189 -1.57 20.84 -6.98
N ARG A 190 -0.70 20.35 -7.87
CA ARG A 190 0.76 20.47 -7.73
C ARG A 190 1.25 21.69 -8.49
N ALA A 191 2.29 22.37 -7.99
CA ALA A 191 2.79 23.64 -8.55
C ALA A 191 3.13 23.53 -10.04
N ASP A 192 3.63 22.37 -10.47
CA ASP A 192 4.13 22.14 -11.83
C ASP A 192 3.07 21.63 -12.83
N GLN A 193 1.78 21.67 -12.48
CA GLN A 193 0.74 21.02 -13.27
C GLN A 193 -0.40 21.96 -13.67
N PRO A 194 -0.68 22.13 -14.98
CA PRO A 194 -1.79 22.96 -15.43
C PRO A 194 -3.13 22.27 -15.20
N VAL A 195 -4.14 23.04 -14.80
CA VAL A 195 -5.51 22.56 -14.65
C VAL A 195 -6.15 22.42 -16.04
N CYS A 196 -6.92 21.35 -16.27
CA CYS A 196 -7.60 21.13 -17.55
C CYS A 196 -8.75 22.10 -17.78
N ASP A 197 -8.69 22.83 -18.90
CA ASP A 197 -9.85 23.52 -19.47
C ASP A 197 -10.81 22.53 -20.15
N LEU A 198 -11.94 23.01 -20.69
CA LEU A 198 -12.92 22.17 -21.40
C LEU A 198 -12.28 21.36 -22.54
N LYS A 199 -11.32 21.93 -23.28
CA LYS A 199 -10.57 21.20 -24.31
C LYS A 199 -9.78 20.02 -23.73
N GLY A 200 -9.14 20.23 -22.59
CA GLY A 200 -8.42 19.20 -21.85
C GLY A 200 -9.36 18.10 -21.37
N LEU A 201 -10.53 18.47 -20.83
CA LEU A 201 -11.55 17.50 -20.42
C LEU A 201 -12.10 16.67 -21.59
N VAL A 202 -12.28 17.28 -22.77
CA VAL A 202 -12.66 16.54 -24.00
C VAL A 202 -11.53 15.63 -24.50
N CYS A 203 -10.27 16.00 -24.29
CA CYS A 203 -9.15 15.09 -24.54
C CYS A 203 -9.21 13.90 -23.59
N LEU A 204 -9.36 14.15 -22.28
CA LEU A 204 -9.42 13.11 -21.26
C LEU A 204 -10.61 12.17 -21.45
N SER A 205 -11.75 12.67 -21.94
CA SER A 205 -12.93 11.84 -22.19
C SER A 205 -12.66 10.75 -23.23
N LYS A 206 -11.73 10.96 -24.18
CA LYS A 206 -11.31 9.93 -25.15
C LYS A 206 -10.55 8.77 -24.50
N TYR A 207 -9.88 9.04 -23.38
CA TYR A 207 -9.08 8.07 -22.64
C TYR A 207 -9.74 7.65 -21.31
N ALA A 208 -10.99 8.05 -21.07
CA ALA A 208 -11.68 7.86 -19.79
C ALA A 208 -11.62 6.42 -19.28
N ASN A 209 -11.89 5.43 -20.14
CA ASN A 209 -11.83 4.01 -19.76
C ASN A 209 -10.43 3.57 -19.31
N ARG A 210 -9.36 4.04 -20.00
CA ARG A 210 -7.97 3.71 -19.65
C ARG A 210 -7.56 4.36 -18.33
N ILE A 211 -7.97 5.60 -18.13
CA ILE A 211 -7.69 6.36 -16.90
C ILE A 211 -8.44 5.74 -15.72
N ILE A 212 -9.77 5.59 -15.80
CA ILE A 212 -10.61 5.08 -14.69
C ILE A 212 -10.20 3.65 -14.29
N MET A 213 -9.94 2.78 -15.27
CA MET A 213 -9.54 1.39 -15.01
C MET A 213 -8.08 1.23 -14.61
N LEU A 214 -7.25 2.29 -14.75
CA LEU A 214 -5.80 2.21 -14.56
C LEU A 214 -5.12 1.15 -15.44
N ASN A 215 -5.66 0.92 -16.64
CA ASN A 215 -5.12 -0.05 -17.59
C ASN A 215 -4.21 0.67 -18.59
N THR A 216 -2.94 0.27 -18.67
CA THR A 216 -1.98 0.76 -19.69
C THR A 216 -1.41 -0.38 -20.51
N ASP A 217 -2.26 -1.21 -21.10
CA ASP A 217 -1.77 -2.23 -22.02
C ASP A 217 -2.27 -2.01 -23.44
N ASN A 218 -1.31 -1.95 -24.37
CA ASN A 218 -1.49 -1.94 -25.81
C ASN A 218 -1.60 -3.39 -26.32
N GLY A 219 -2.63 -4.13 -25.90
CA GLY A 219 -2.85 -5.49 -26.43
C GLY A 219 -4.12 -6.16 -25.93
N PRO A 220 -4.75 -7.03 -26.73
CA PRO A 220 -5.99 -7.74 -26.38
C PRO A 220 -5.82 -8.85 -25.32
N GLU A 221 -4.60 -9.16 -24.88
CA GLU A 221 -4.29 -10.23 -23.91
C GLU A 221 -3.79 -9.73 -22.54
N ALA A 222 -3.92 -8.44 -22.26
CA ALA A 222 -3.60 -7.94 -20.93
C ALA A 222 -4.71 -8.26 -19.94
N THR A 223 -4.49 -9.26 -19.09
CA THR A 223 -5.27 -9.47 -17.87
C THR A 223 -5.38 -8.15 -17.11
N PRO A 224 -6.59 -7.68 -16.72
CA PRO A 224 -6.74 -6.46 -15.95
C PRO A 224 -6.08 -6.66 -14.59
N LYS A 225 -4.82 -6.24 -14.46
CA LYS A 225 -4.15 -6.14 -13.16
C LYS A 225 -4.44 -4.73 -12.65
N PRO A 226 -5.34 -4.57 -11.67
CA PRO A 226 -5.60 -3.25 -11.11
C PRO A 226 -4.30 -2.68 -10.54
N GLY A 227 -3.83 -1.57 -11.11
CA GLY A 227 -2.77 -0.76 -10.51
C GLY A 227 -1.34 -1.24 -10.74
N LEU A 228 -1.01 -1.84 -11.89
CA LEU A 228 0.37 -2.14 -12.26
C LEU A 228 0.71 -1.61 -13.65
N THR A 229 0.72 -0.29 -13.80
CA THR A 229 1.51 0.34 -14.86
C THR A 229 2.96 0.40 -14.34
N GLN A 230 3.99 0.38 -15.18
CA GLN A 230 5.38 0.53 -14.70
C GLN A 230 5.60 1.81 -13.87
N GLU A 231 4.67 2.78 -13.94
CA GLU A 231 4.72 4.08 -13.28
C GLU A 231 3.81 4.19 -12.03
N CYS A 232 2.93 3.21 -11.77
CA CYS A 232 2.03 3.23 -10.60
C CYS A 232 2.00 1.86 -9.92
N GLU A 233 2.56 1.78 -8.71
CA GLU A 233 2.53 0.59 -7.86
C GLU A 233 1.64 0.86 -6.64
N CYS A 234 0.32 0.70 -6.79
CA CYS A 234 -0.63 0.84 -5.70
C CYS A 234 -0.99 -0.54 -5.14
N TYR A 235 -0.53 -0.84 -3.92
CA TYR A 235 -0.96 -2.03 -3.18
C TYR A 235 -2.08 -1.72 -2.20
N PRO A 236 -2.99 -2.67 -1.91
CA PRO A 236 -4.02 -2.44 -0.89
C PRO A 236 -3.40 -2.13 0.47
N SER A 237 -4.19 -1.52 1.35
CA SER A 237 -3.81 -1.29 2.74
C SER A 237 -3.60 -2.62 3.46
N CYS A 238 -2.57 -2.72 4.31
CA CYS A 238 -2.34 -3.95 5.08
C CYS A 238 -3.42 -4.18 6.14
N ALA A 239 -4.04 -3.10 6.63
CA ALA A 239 -5.20 -3.11 7.50
C ALA A 239 -6.35 -2.35 6.81
N GLU A 240 -7.50 -2.99 6.70
CA GLU A 240 -8.63 -2.49 5.91
C GLU A 240 -9.95 -2.91 6.55
N THR A 241 -10.99 -2.11 6.34
CA THR A 241 -12.35 -2.42 6.77
C THR A 241 -13.30 -2.20 5.60
N GLU A 242 -13.88 -3.29 5.11
CA GLU A 242 -14.83 -3.28 4.01
C GLU A 242 -16.26 -3.45 4.53
N TYR A 243 -17.17 -2.57 4.11
CA TYR A 243 -18.59 -2.62 4.46
C TYR A 243 -19.39 -3.31 3.35
N ILE A 244 -20.10 -4.38 3.71
CA ILE A 244 -20.86 -5.21 2.79
C ILE A 244 -22.35 -4.95 3.02
N LEU A 245 -23.03 -4.47 1.97
CA LEU A 245 -24.47 -4.24 1.98
C LEU A 245 -25.22 -5.57 2.14
N GLN A 246 -26.06 -5.67 3.16
CA GLN A 246 -26.92 -6.83 3.39
C GLN A 246 -28.31 -6.59 2.81
N ARG A 247 -28.95 -5.49 3.21
CA ARG A 247 -30.32 -5.16 2.81
C ARG A 247 -30.52 -3.65 2.76
N THR A 248 -31.45 -3.23 1.89
CA THR A 248 -31.89 -1.84 1.78
C THR A 248 -33.40 -1.83 1.86
N PHE A 249 -33.96 -1.00 2.73
CA PHE A 249 -35.39 -0.74 2.75
C PHE A 249 -35.65 0.71 2.35
N TYR A 250 -36.79 0.87 1.69
CA TYR A 250 -37.31 2.17 1.34
C TYR A 250 -38.65 2.34 2.04
N VAL A 251 -38.76 3.40 2.83
CA VAL A 251 -39.98 3.74 3.55
C VAL A 251 -40.56 4.98 2.88
N MET A 252 -41.78 4.86 2.35
CA MET A 252 -42.53 6.01 1.87
C MET A 252 -42.74 6.97 3.04
N GLN A 253 -42.25 8.20 2.91
CA GLN A 253 -42.39 9.21 3.94
C GLN A 253 -43.83 9.72 3.92
N LYS A 254 -44.70 9.07 4.71
CA LYS A 254 -46.14 9.37 4.78
C LYS A 254 -46.45 10.68 5.50
N GLU A 255 -45.49 11.27 6.21
CA GLU A 255 -45.69 12.50 6.99
C GLU A 255 -44.98 13.71 6.38
N LEU A 256 -45.80 14.74 6.11
CA LEU A 256 -45.46 16.08 5.62
C LEU A 256 -44.64 16.92 6.64
N LEU A 257 -44.41 16.40 7.86
CA LEU A 257 -43.88 17.17 9.00
C LEU A 257 -42.35 17.27 9.04
N LEU A 258 -41.62 16.37 8.37
CA LEU A 258 -40.17 16.47 8.21
C LEU A 258 -39.87 16.97 6.79
N SER A 259 -39.78 18.29 6.65
CA SER A 259 -39.28 18.90 5.40
C SER A 259 -37.82 18.48 5.20
N GLY A 260 -37.57 17.55 4.29
CA GLY A 260 -36.23 17.09 3.92
C GLY A 260 -36.08 15.57 3.85
N MET A 261 -35.09 15.15 3.06
CA MET A 261 -34.73 13.75 2.89
C MET A 261 -34.15 13.14 4.16
N ARG A 262 -34.45 11.85 4.34
CA ARG A 262 -33.91 11.00 5.40
C ARG A 262 -33.19 9.80 4.82
N TYR A 263 -31.98 9.56 5.31
CA TYR A 263 -31.35 8.25 5.15
C TYR A 263 -30.71 7.80 6.45
N SER A 264 -30.67 6.50 6.69
CA SER A 264 -29.93 5.93 7.81
C SER A 264 -29.16 4.71 7.34
N TRP A 265 -27.99 4.50 7.93
CA TRP A 265 -27.24 3.27 7.77
C TRP A 265 -27.07 2.60 9.13
N TYR A 266 -27.19 1.27 9.14
CA TYR A 266 -27.16 0.43 10.33
C TYR A 266 -26.06 -0.60 10.18
N LEU A 267 -25.34 -0.84 11.27
CA LEU A 267 -24.50 -2.00 11.46
C LEU A 267 -25.36 -3.08 12.11
N ASP A 268 -25.80 -4.04 11.29
CA ASP A 268 -26.81 -5.02 11.70
C ASP A 268 -26.20 -6.14 12.56
N ASN A 269 -25.01 -6.58 12.18
CA ASN A 269 -24.29 -7.67 12.84
C ASN A 269 -22.80 -7.34 12.91
N TYR A 270 -22.18 -7.67 14.05
CA TYR A 270 -20.73 -7.69 14.15
C TYR A 270 -20.17 -9.00 13.54
N PRO A 271 -19.05 -8.93 12.81
CA PRO A 271 -18.38 -10.12 12.34
C PRO A 271 -17.90 -10.95 13.53
N LYS A 272 -18.24 -12.24 13.54
CA LYS A 272 -17.77 -13.21 14.54
C LYS A 272 -16.34 -13.70 14.26
N ILE A 273 -15.79 -13.33 13.11
CA ILE A 273 -14.49 -13.75 12.62
C ILE A 273 -13.63 -12.49 12.48
N ALA A 274 -12.46 -12.50 13.10
CA ALA A 274 -11.44 -11.48 12.92
C ALA A 274 -10.34 -12.04 12.01
N VAL A 275 -10.00 -11.30 10.96
CA VAL A 275 -8.91 -11.67 10.04
C VAL A 275 -7.68 -10.87 10.41
N ARG A 276 -6.56 -11.55 10.65
CA ARG A 276 -5.28 -10.89 10.96
C ARG A 276 -4.20 -11.33 10.00
N ARG A 277 -3.55 -10.37 9.35
CA ARG A 277 -2.42 -10.60 8.46
C ARG A 277 -1.12 -10.62 9.28
N ARG A 278 -0.40 -11.73 9.26
CA ARG A 278 0.87 -11.94 9.97
C ARG A 278 1.94 -12.56 9.06
N VAL A 279 3.20 -12.32 9.39
CA VAL A 279 4.33 -13.01 8.75
C VAL A 279 4.30 -14.48 9.14
N ILE A 280 4.30 -15.38 8.15
CA ILE A 280 4.27 -16.84 8.37
C ILE A 280 5.68 -17.39 8.63
N PHE A 281 6.66 -16.92 7.86
CA PHE A 281 8.06 -17.33 7.96
C PHE A 281 8.92 -16.13 8.30
N SER A 282 9.30 -16.01 9.56
CA SER A 282 10.34 -15.07 10.00
C SER A 282 11.73 -15.66 9.79
N LEU A 283 12.76 -14.80 9.77
CA LEU A 283 14.16 -15.24 9.74
C LEU A 283 14.49 -16.18 10.92
N GLU A 284 13.94 -15.87 12.09
CA GLU A 284 14.05 -16.70 13.29
C GLU A 284 13.46 -18.09 13.06
N GLY A 285 12.25 -18.16 12.50
CA GLY A 285 11.63 -19.43 12.14
C GLY A 285 12.46 -20.24 11.14
N LEU A 286 13.07 -19.57 10.15
CA LEU A 286 13.96 -20.21 9.19
C LEU A 286 15.21 -20.80 9.87
N LEU A 287 15.86 -20.04 10.76
CA LEU A 287 17.04 -20.50 11.49
C LEU A 287 16.71 -21.69 12.41
N VAL A 288 15.57 -21.64 13.10
CA VAL A 288 15.10 -22.74 13.95
C VAL A 288 14.82 -24.00 13.12
N SER A 289 14.15 -23.85 11.97
CA SER A 289 13.86 -24.99 11.09
C SER A 289 15.13 -25.60 10.48
N LEU A 290 16.05 -24.78 9.96
CA LEU A 290 17.33 -25.27 9.41
C LEU A 290 18.21 -25.91 10.49
N GLY A 291 18.27 -25.30 11.68
CA GLY A 291 18.99 -25.84 12.83
C GLY A 291 18.40 -27.17 13.31
N GLY A 292 17.08 -27.30 13.31
CA GLY A 292 16.38 -28.55 13.63
C GLY A 292 16.71 -29.68 12.66
N ILE A 293 16.68 -29.39 11.35
CA ILE A 293 17.03 -30.38 10.30
C ILE A 293 18.50 -30.78 10.42
N ALA A 294 19.43 -29.82 10.56
CA ALA A 294 20.86 -30.12 10.71
C ALA A 294 21.16 -30.93 11.97
N SER A 295 20.51 -30.60 13.09
CA SER A 295 20.68 -31.34 14.35
C SER A 295 20.11 -32.76 14.26
N PHE A 296 18.99 -32.96 13.57
CA PHE A 296 18.35 -34.28 13.46
C PHE A 296 19.07 -35.22 12.49
N PHE A 297 19.45 -34.74 11.31
CA PHE A 297 20.06 -35.61 10.28
C PHE A 297 21.57 -35.74 10.40
N VAL A 298 22.27 -34.68 10.83
CA VAL A 298 23.75 -34.66 10.92
C VAL A 298 24.22 -34.86 12.36
N GLY A 299 23.37 -34.57 13.36
CA GLY A 299 23.81 -34.52 14.77
C GLY A 299 24.73 -33.35 15.07
N SER A 300 24.80 -32.35 14.18
CA SER A 300 25.73 -31.22 14.30
C SER A 300 25.05 -29.99 14.88
N SER A 301 25.75 -29.32 15.78
CA SER A 301 25.35 -28.00 16.31
C SER A 301 26.14 -26.88 15.63
N ILE A 302 25.75 -25.61 15.89
CA ILE A 302 26.53 -24.43 15.46
C ILE A 302 27.97 -24.50 15.98
N ILE A 303 28.18 -25.02 17.19
CA ILE A 303 29.51 -25.19 17.78
C ILE A 303 30.32 -26.18 16.95
N SER A 304 29.72 -27.32 16.57
CA SER A 304 30.35 -28.32 15.70
C SER A 304 30.69 -27.75 14.32
N ALA A 305 29.84 -26.87 13.77
CA ALA A 305 30.11 -26.20 12.50
C ALA A 305 31.30 -25.22 12.59
N ILE A 306 31.41 -24.46 13.69
CA ILE A 306 32.55 -23.56 13.93
C ILE A 306 33.84 -24.36 14.07
N GLU A 307 33.81 -25.47 14.80
CA GLU A 307 34.97 -26.36 14.95
C GLU A 307 35.41 -26.96 13.60
N PHE A 308 34.44 -27.39 12.77
CA PHE A 308 34.70 -27.87 11.43
C PHE A 308 35.38 -26.80 10.57
N VAL A 309 34.87 -25.56 10.56
CA VAL A 309 35.48 -24.46 9.82
C VAL A 309 36.89 -24.16 10.34
N TYR A 310 37.10 -24.12 11.66
CA TYR A 310 38.42 -23.90 12.26
C TYR A 310 39.43 -24.97 11.82
N PHE A 311 39.03 -26.25 11.85
CA PHE A 311 39.91 -27.36 11.48
C PHE A 311 40.25 -27.36 9.98
N PHE A 312 39.25 -27.15 9.12
CA PHE A 312 39.45 -27.20 7.66
C PHE A 312 40.10 -25.95 7.07
N THR A 313 39.91 -24.78 7.69
CA THR A 313 40.53 -23.55 7.19
C THR A 313 41.89 -23.34 7.85
N ILE A 314 41.95 -23.12 9.16
CA ILE A 314 43.17 -22.67 9.84
C ILE A 314 44.19 -23.79 9.96
N ARG A 315 43.77 -25.00 10.38
CA ARG A 315 44.72 -26.11 10.59
C ARG A 315 45.25 -26.64 9.26
N LEU A 316 44.40 -26.68 8.23
CA LEU A 316 44.76 -27.13 6.88
C LEU A 316 45.64 -26.09 6.16
N LEU A 317 45.33 -24.79 6.25
CA LEU A 317 46.20 -23.73 5.73
C LEU A 317 47.55 -23.70 6.46
N ARG A 318 47.59 -23.83 7.79
CA ARG A 318 48.86 -23.92 8.53
C ARG A 318 49.70 -25.10 8.08
N ARG A 319 49.09 -26.29 7.91
CA ARG A 319 49.79 -27.48 7.39
C ARG A 319 50.32 -27.30 5.98
N VAL A 320 49.56 -26.67 5.08
CA VAL A 320 50.00 -26.39 3.70
C VAL A 320 51.14 -25.36 3.67
N ILE A 321 51.07 -24.33 4.53
CA ILE A 321 52.13 -23.32 4.65
C ILE A 321 53.41 -23.92 5.23
N THR A 322 53.33 -24.77 6.28
CA THR A 322 54.51 -25.46 6.82
C THR A 322 55.10 -26.46 5.82
N HIS A 323 54.28 -27.19 5.05
CA HIS A 323 54.78 -28.09 3.99
C HIS A 323 55.50 -27.34 2.85
N LYS A 324 55.11 -26.10 2.56
CA LYS A 324 55.85 -25.24 1.60
C LYS A 324 57.17 -24.71 2.17
N ALA A 325 57.29 -24.56 3.48
CA ALA A 325 58.53 -24.15 4.14
C ALA A 325 59.58 -25.29 4.22
N GLU A 326 59.17 -26.54 4.00
CA GLU A 326 60.02 -27.74 4.04
C GLU A 326 60.51 -28.24 2.65
N GLN A 327 60.21 -27.53 1.55
CA GLN A 327 60.89 -27.79 0.26
C GLN A 327 62.22 -27.02 0.22
N PRO A 328 63.39 -27.68 0.35
CA PRO A 328 64.67 -27.00 0.24
C PRO A 328 64.88 -26.54 -1.21
N THR A 329 65.27 -25.28 -1.37
CA THR A 329 65.78 -24.71 -2.61
C THR A 329 66.94 -25.53 -3.14
N ARG A 330 66.74 -26.29 -4.23
CA ARG A 330 67.84 -26.84 -5.03
C ARG A 330 68.49 -25.69 -5.81
N ASP A 331 69.53 -25.10 -5.24
CA ASP A 331 70.47 -24.24 -5.97
C ASP A 331 71.38 -25.10 -6.88
N PRO A 332 71.55 -24.77 -8.19
CA PRO A 332 72.47 -25.47 -9.07
C PRO A 332 73.70 -24.61 -9.39
N LYS A 333 74.83 -24.81 -8.68
CA LYS A 333 76.16 -24.29 -9.06
C LYS A 333 77.21 -25.26 -8.47
N ARG A 334 78.27 -25.75 -9.12
CA ARG A 334 78.93 -25.47 -10.42
C ARG A 334 79.93 -26.64 -10.63
N ILE A 335 80.05 -27.18 -11.84
CA ILE A 335 81.12 -28.12 -12.23
C ILE A 335 82.22 -27.33 -12.95
N ARG A 336 83.48 -27.45 -12.49
CA ARG A 336 84.76 -27.45 -13.25
C ARG A 336 85.92 -27.68 -12.26
N PHE A 337 86.55 -28.85 -12.31
CA PHE A 337 87.85 -29.17 -12.95
C PHE A 337 89.04 -28.38 -12.38
N ASP A 338 89.97 -29.07 -11.71
CA ASP A 338 91.29 -29.30 -12.32
C ASP A 338 92.03 -30.52 -11.73
N LEU A 339 92.87 -31.10 -12.58
CA LEU A 339 93.72 -32.26 -12.39
C LEU A 339 94.80 -32.02 -11.33
N SER A 340 95.11 -33.03 -10.52
CA SER A 340 96.33 -33.83 -10.70
C SER A 340 96.73 -34.59 -9.43
N LYS A 341 97.31 -35.76 -9.70
CA LYS A 341 98.31 -36.50 -8.90
C LYS A 341 97.84 -37.27 -7.66
N ASN A 342 97.82 -38.57 -7.94
CA ASN A 342 98.68 -39.57 -7.33
C ASN A 342 98.16 -40.28 -6.08
N THR A 343 98.28 -41.60 -6.21
CA THR A 343 98.66 -42.57 -5.17
C THR A 343 97.64 -42.82 -4.05
N VAL A 344 97.42 -44.03 -3.57
CA VAL A 344 97.69 -45.45 -3.92
C VAL A 344 97.15 -46.15 -2.68
N PHE A 345 96.22 -47.12 -2.84
CA PHE A 345 95.99 -48.28 -1.95
C PHE A 345 95.58 -47.98 -0.48
N THR A 346 94.82 -48.75 0.30
CA THR A 346 94.42 -50.16 0.45
C THR A 346 93.15 -50.12 1.34
N VAL A 347 92.03 -50.80 1.03
CA VAL A 347 91.67 -52.20 1.35
C VAL A 347 91.66 -52.56 2.85
N SER A 348 90.57 -53.27 3.21
CA SER A 348 90.39 -54.23 4.32
C SER A 348 89.70 -53.69 5.59
N SER A 349 88.45 -54.08 5.86
CA SER A 349 88.00 -55.33 6.51
C SER A 349 87.99 -55.17 8.03
N ASN A 350 87.17 -55.80 8.85
CA ASN A 350 86.05 -56.73 8.72
C ASN A 350 85.55 -56.91 10.17
N ASN A 351 84.29 -57.31 10.29
CA ASN A 351 83.79 -58.31 11.23
C ASN A 351 83.66 -58.06 12.74
N MET A 352 82.60 -58.75 13.19
CA MET A 352 82.35 -59.44 14.45
C MET A 352 81.77 -58.58 15.58
N PHE A 353 80.46 -58.70 15.85
CA PHE A 353 79.74 -59.77 16.56
C PHE A 353 80.08 -59.89 18.05
N SER A 354 79.00 -59.75 18.82
CA SER A 354 78.68 -60.28 20.15
C SER A 354 79.58 -59.94 21.32
N THR A 355 78.99 -59.36 22.36
CA THR A 355 78.42 -60.19 23.44
C THR A 355 77.18 -59.55 24.02
#